data_AF-A0A7X6BEJ0-F1
#
_entry.id   AF-A0A7X6BEJ0-F1
#
_cell.length_a   1.000
_cell.length_b   1.000
_cell.length_c   1.000
_cell.angle_alpha   90.00
_cell.angle_beta   90.00
_cell.angle_gamma   90.00
#
_symmetry.space_group_name_H-M   'P 1'
#
loop_
_entity.id
_entity.type
_entity.pdbx_description
1 polymer ?
#
loop_
_entity_poly.entity_id
_entity_poly.type
_entity_poly.pdbx_seq_one_letter_code
_entity_poly.pdbx_strand_id
1 'polypeptide(L)'
;MAAKTGFEVQVVDPWALAWKELNDQGNADRLVAHAQGLLIYVRSWGWLAYEDGHWSRDDGERLARLKAMDVARGIRAEMEELEARLDRRPLPDGMTEEFLEGRIEALSKHATKSGDSSRTKAMLEQAANLDVLNRREEEFDADPLALNARNCTLRFRQGSDGWEVHDAPHDPVDLLTRQCAAEWRPDAKNDMWLKHMETVLPDKEVRWFFQKLIGYCATGLNVEQIFVILQGKGGDGKSTAMNAIRIVLGSYGVSGKVQTFLDGPDTDAGGATPELVRFVGDTRLISIQEPKRGKAMAEERVKQFTGGSPVPYRPLYGAESEFEPRGKVVMEANKRPRISGDDDGIWRRIIIMLWRHQFKGGAIVKGMHERILKDDPGGASGVLNWIIAGVIGYLNDGLEQPPEVVDAIEEYRRSANPFSEWAHAKLDMSDPLARELSADLYTSYKEWCEAEGLSDNEVMNSTRFGRALGDLQIIMCGKDSKGKKLRRGARLRRTNDLPAGSSEPIGDGGDEGEPL
;
A
#
# COMPACT_ATOMS: atom_id res chain seq x y z
N MET A 1 -30.96 -0.81 -3.71
CA MET A 1 -31.09 0.46 -4.46
C MET A 1 -30.06 0.40 -5.57
N ALA A 2 -30.47 0.42 -6.84
CA ALA A 2 -29.52 0.46 -7.94
C ALA A 2 -28.69 1.75 -7.82
N ALA A 3 -27.35 1.62 -7.81
CA ALA A 3 -26.47 2.77 -7.92
C ALA A 3 -26.89 3.55 -9.19
N LYS A 4 -27.08 4.86 -9.06
CA LYS A 4 -27.33 5.71 -10.22
C LYS A 4 -26.05 5.72 -11.04
N THR A 5 -25.94 4.86 -12.04
CA THR A 5 -24.86 4.94 -13.03
C THR A 5 -25.12 6.17 -13.90
N GLY A 6 -24.14 7.06 -14.02
CA GLY A 6 -24.23 8.22 -14.93
C GLY A 6 -24.12 7.85 -16.41
N PHE A 7 -23.90 6.56 -16.67
CA PHE A 7 -23.63 5.98 -17.99
C PHE A 7 -24.92 5.48 -18.66
N GLU A 8 -25.14 5.89 -19.90
CA GLU A 8 -26.21 5.33 -20.75
C GLU A 8 -25.82 3.95 -21.25
N VAL A 9 -26.47 2.91 -20.72
CA VAL A 9 -26.33 1.54 -21.22
C VAL A 9 -26.90 1.48 -22.63
N GLN A 10 -26.05 1.15 -23.61
CA GLN A 10 -26.49 0.95 -24.99
C GLN A 10 -27.54 -0.16 -25.06
N VAL A 11 -28.73 0.15 -25.58
CA VAL A 11 -29.77 -0.84 -25.81
C VAL A 11 -29.33 -1.73 -26.97
N VAL A 12 -29.33 -3.04 -26.75
CA VAL A 12 -29.06 -4.02 -27.81
C VAL A 12 -30.20 -3.95 -28.81
N ASP A 13 -29.90 -3.64 -30.07
CA ASP A 13 -30.87 -3.64 -31.17
C ASP A 13 -30.82 -4.99 -31.90
N PRO A 14 -31.77 -5.91 -31.67
CA PRO A 14 -31.76 -7.23 -32.31
C PRO A 14 -31.90 -7.14 -33.82
N TRP A 15 -32.57 -6.11 -34.35
CA TRP A 15 -32.71 -5.92 -35.78
C TRP A 15 -31.36 -5.62 -36.43
N ALA A 16 -30.59 -4.68 -35.86
CA ALA A 16 -29.26 -4.36 -36.36
C ALA A 16 -28.30 -5.56 -36.25
N LEU A 17 -28.37 -6.31 -35.14
CA LEU A 17 -27.52 -7.48 -34.93
C LEU A 17 -27.86 -8.65 -35.87
N ALA A 18 -29.14 -8.81 -36.22
CA ALA A 18 -29.60 -9.86 -37.13
C ALA A 18 -28.88 -9.85 -38.48
N TRP A 19 -28.25 -8.73 -38.87
CA TRP A 19 -27.53 -8.58 -40.13
C TRP A 19 -26.00 -8.72 -40.02
N LYS A 20 -25.45 -8.91 -38.82
CA LYS A 20 -24.01 -9.15 -38.63
C LYS A 20 -23.56 -10.48 -39.23
N GLU A 21 -22.30 -10.59 -39.65
CA GLU A 21 -21.77 -11.81 -40.25
C GLU A 21 -21.98 -13.06 -39.36
N LEU A 22 -22.12 -14.24 -39.98
CA LEU A 22 -22.34 -15.51 -39.27
C LEU A 22 -21.02 -16.27 -39.13
N ASN A 23 -20.05 -15.63 -38.51
CA ASN A 23 -18.69 -16.14 -38.27
C ASN A 23 -18.16 -15.59 -36.93
N ASP A 24 -16.90 -15.89 -36.60
CA ASP A 24 -16.31 -15.49 -35.32
C ASP A 24 -16.15 -13.95 -35.21
N GLN A 25 -15.92 -13.24 -36.32
CA GLN A 25 -15.87 -11.78 -36.36
C GLN A 25 -17.25 -11.14 -36.10
N GLY A 26 -18.30 -11.62 -36.78
CA GLY A 26 -19.66 -11.14 -36.53
C GLY A 26 -20.17 -11.50 -35.13
N ASN A 27 -19.64 -12.56 -34.53
CA ASN A 27 -19.86 -12.87 -33.11
C ASN A 27 -19.11 -11.89 -32.19
N ALA A 28 -17.89 -11.47 -32.53
CA ALA A 28 -17.19 -10.42 -31.80
C ALA A 28 -17.93 -9.08 -31.85
N ASP A 29 -18.46 -8.71 -33.01
CA ASP A 29 -19.32 -7.52 -33.17
C ASP A 29 -20.58 -7.58 -32.30
N ARG A 30 -21.22 -8.75 -32.22
CA ARG A 30 -22.35 -8.98 -31.30
C ARG A 30 -21.90 -8.85 -29.85
N LEU A 31 -20.73 -9.39 -29.49
CA LEU A 31 -20.19 -9.27 -28.14
C LEU A 31 -20.00 -7.81 -27.74
N VAL A 32 -19.52 -6.94 -28.63
CA VAL A 32 -19.41 -5.48 -28.37
C VAL A 32 -20.77 -4.91 -27.97
N ALA A 33 -21.83 -5.22 -28.72
CA ALA A 33 -23.18 -4.76 -28.41
C ALA A 33 -23.69 -5.32 -27.07
N HIS A 34 -23.47 -6.61 -26.78
CA HIS A 34 -23.88 -7.25 -25.53
C HIS A 34 -23.05 -6.83 -24.31
N ALA A 35 -21.80 -6.41 -24.52
CA ALA A 35 -20.92 -5.86 -23.51
C ALA A 35 -21.39 -4.48 -23.04
N GLN A 36 -22.04 -3.70 -23.91
CA GLN A 36 -22.64 -2.39 -23.58
C GLN A 36 -21.63 -1.42 -22.92
N GLY A 37 -20.36 -1.50 -23.30
CA GLY A 37 -19.28 -0.69 -22.70
C GLY A 37 -18.84 -1.14 -21.30
N LEU A 38 -19.29 -2.30 -20.81
CA LEU A 38 -18.96 -2.85 -19.49
C LEU A 38 -17.96 -4.02 -19.54
N LEU A 39 -17.35 -4.25 -20.70
CA LEU A 39 -16.31 -5.24 -20.90
C LEU A 39 -15.18 -4.61 -21.71
N ILE A 40 -13.94 -4.79 -21.26
CA ILE A 40 -12.73 -4.33 -21.96
C ILE A 40 -11.61 -5.37 -21.84
N TYR A 41 -10.63 -5.26 -22.70
CA TYR A 41 -9.46 -6.12 -22.75
C TYR A 41 -8.19 -5.30 -22.65
N VAL A 42 -7.29 -5.71 -21.77
CA VAL A 42 -5.95 -5.15 -21.63
C VAL A 42 -4.96 -6.26 -21.92
N ARG A 43 -4.03 -6.04 -22.86
CA ARG A 43 -3.14 -7.08 -23.38
C ARG A 43 -2.39 -7.88 -22.30
N SER A 44 -1.98 -7.23 -21.23
CA SER A 44 -1.21 -7.81 -20.13
C SER A 44 -2.07 -8.35 -18.98
N TRP A 45 -3.29 -7.84 -18.81
CA TRP A 45 -4.17 -8.22 -17.69
C TRP A 45 -5.26 -9.23 -18.11
N GLY A 46 -5.59 -9.29 -19.40
CA GLY A 46 -6.70 -10.06 -19.94
C GLY A 46 -8.00 -9.25 -19.97
N TRP A 47 -9.13 -9.96 -19.85
CA TRP A 47 -10.46 -9.33 -19.78
C TRP A 47 -10.70 -8.66 -18.43
N LEU A 48 -11.32 -7.48 -18.46
CA LEU A 48 -11.85 -6.76 -17.31
C LEU A 48 -13.33 -6.48 -17.55
N ALA A 49 -14.11 -6.54 -16.48
CA ALA A 49 -15.54 -6.24 -16.51
C ALA A 49 -15.88 -5.16 -15.49
N TYR A 50 -16.80 -4.29 -15.86
CA TYR A 50 -17.26 -3.24 -14.98
C TYR A 50 -18.43 -3.72 -14.13
N GLU A 51 -18.21 -3.83 -12.82
CA GLU A 51 -19.24 -4.20 -11.85
C GLU A 51 -19.07 -3.36 -10.57
N ASP A 52 -20.19 -3.07 -9.91
CA ASP A 52 -20.22 -2.34 -8.64
C ASP A 52 -19.38 -1.05 -8.63
N GLY A 53 -19.28 -0.35 -9.76
CA GLY A 53 -18.60 0.95 -9.86
C GLY A 53 -17.09 0.91 -10.13
N HIS A 54 -16.52 -0.23 -10.53
CA HIS A 54 -15.10 -0.32 -10.89
C HIS A 54 -14.85 -1.44 -11.92
N TRP A 55 -13.67 -1.40 -12.56
CA TRP A 55 -13.20 -2.46 -13.45
C TRP A 55 -12.52 -3.57 -12.66
N SER A 56 -13.17 -4.73 -12.60
CA SER A 56 -12.67 -5.92 -11.90
C SER A 56 -11.81 -6.79 -12.82
N ARG A 57 -10.57 -7.05 -12.38
CA ARG A 57 -9.67 -8.04 -12.99
C ARG A 57 -10.02 -9.47 -12.59
N ASP A 58 -10.52 -9.67 -11.38
CA ASP A 58 -10.79 -11.00 -10.83
C ASP A 58 -12.02 -11.64 -11.50
N ASP A 59 -13.02 -10.82 -11.85
CA ASP A 59 -14.25 -11.29 -12.49
C ASP A 59 -14.24 -11.18 -14.02
N GLY A 60 -13.30 -10.43 -14.60
CA GLY A 60 -13.30 -10.08 -16.02
C GLY A 60 -13.37 -11.26 -16.97
N GLU A 61 -12.54 -12.29 -16.78
CA GLU A 61 -12.57 -13.52 -17.60
C GLU A 61 -13.89 -14.28 -17.48
N ARG A 62 -14.44 -14.39 -16.26
CA ARG A 62 -15.70 -15.08 -16.00
C ARG A 62 -16.86 -14.35 -16.68
N LEU A 63 -16.88 -13.02 -16.58
CA LEU A 63 -17.94 -12.18 -17.13
C LEU A 63 -17.84 -12.03 -18.65
N ALA A 64 -16.63 -11.99 -19.21
CA ALA A 64 -16.42 -12.05 -20.66
C ALA A 64 -17.05 -13.32 -21.24
N ARG A 65 -16.82 -14.47 -20.60
CA ARG A 65 -17.43 -15.75 -20.99
C ARG A 65 -18.94 -15.74 -20.84
N LEU A 66 -19.46 -15.16 -19.76
CA LEU A 66 -20.91 -15.01 -19.57
C LEU A 66 -21.52 -14.18 -20.71
N LYS A 67 -20.92 -13.05 -21.07
CA LYS A 67 -21.37 -12.19 -22.17
C LYS A 67 -21.30 -12.88 -23.52
N ALA A 68 -20.28 -13.70 -23.77
CA ALA A 68 -20.22 -14.52 -24.98
C ALA A 68 -21.33 -15.59 -25.04
N MET A 69 -21.73 -16.16 -23.89
CA MET A 69 -22.90 -17.03 -23.82
C MET A 69 -24.21 -16.26 -24.06
N ASP A 70 -24.27 -14.99 -23.62
CA ASP A 70 -25.42 -14.12 -23.88
C ASP A 70 -25.55 -13.74 -25.36
N VAL A 71 -24.44 -13.62 -26.11
CA VAL A 71 -24.49 -13.48 -27.58
C VAL A 71 -25.19 -14.68 -28.21
N ALA A 72 -24.84 -15.91 -27.80
CA ALA A 72 -25.47 -17.10 -28.35
C ALA A 72 -26.98 -17.17 -28.05
N ARG A 73 -27.40 -16.66 -26.88
CA ARG A 73 -28.82 -16.51 -26.52
C ARG A 73 -29.48 -15.37 -27.29
N GLY A 74 -28.76 -14.26 -27.47
CA GLY A 74 -29.21 -13.04 -28.14
C GLY A 74 -29.56 -13.25 -29.60
N ILE A 75 -28.90 -14.18 -30.30
CA ILE A 75 -29.26 -14.55 -31.67
C ILE A 75 -30.73 -15.03 -31.77
N ARG A 76 -31.32 -15.58 -30.70
CA ARG A 76 -32.76 -15.91 -30.70
C ARG A 76 -33.63 -14.66 -30.71
N ALA A 77 -33.26 -13.61 -29.98
CA ALA A 77 -33.94 -12.33 -30.03
C ALA A 77 -33.79 -11.65 -31.41
N GLU A 78 -32.63 -11.84 -32.08
CA GLU A 78 -32.45 -11.41 -33.48
C GLU A 78 -33.46 -12.12 -34.41
N MET A 79 -33.65 -13.43 -34.24
CA MET A 79 -34.62 -14.21 -35.02
C MET A 79 -36.07 -13.77 -34.74
N GLU A 80 -36.44 -13.63 -33.47
CA GLU A 80 -37.78 -13.20 -33.04
C GLU A 80 -38.14 -11.82 -33.62
N GLU A 81 -37.18 -10.90 -33.68
CA GLU A 81 -37.39 -9.59 -34.31
C GLU A 81 -37.58 -9.70 -35.83
N LEU A 82 -36.84 -10.57 -36.53
CA LEU A 82 -37.05 -10.82 -37.96
C LEU A 82 -38.43 -11.45 -38.22
N GLU A 83 -38.85 -12.43 -37.41
CA GLU A 83 -40.17 -13.07 -37.49
C GLU A 83 -41.30 -12.05 -37.27
N ALA A 84 -41.17 -11.21 -36.23
CA ALA A 84 -42.14 -10.15 -35.96
C ALA A 84 -42.26 -9.13 -37.13
N ARG A 85 -41.17 -8.92 -37.89
CA ARG A 85 -41.16 -8.05 -39.06
C ARG A 85 -41.74 -8.73 -40.29
N LEU A 86 -41.57 -10.05 -40.42
CA LEU A 86 -42.18 -10.87 -41.45
C LEU A 86 -43.72 -10.83 -41.37
N ASP A 87 -44.25 -10.91 -40.15
CA ASP A 87 -45.69 -10.87 -39.86
C ASP A 87 -46.32 -9.48 -40.07
N ARG A 88 -45.53 -8.41 -40.05
CA ARG A 88 -45.99 -7.03 -40.24
C ARG A 88 -45.99 -6.66 -41.73
N ARG A 89 -47.07 -6.02 -42.18
CA ARG A 89 -47.17 -5.47 -43.54
C ARG A 89 -47.29 -3.93 -43.48
N PRO A 90 -46.64 -3.19 -44.40
CA PRO A 90 -45.72 -3.69 -45.45
C PRO A 90 -44.40 -4.20 -44.87
N LEU A 91 -43.70 -5.05 -45.64
CA LEU A 91 -42.34 -5.47 -45.29
C LEU A 91 -41.38 -4.27 -45.31
N PRO A 92 -40.26 -4.32 -44.57
CA PRO A 92 -39.22 -3.29 -44.63
C PRO A 92 -38.70 -3.06 -46.05
N ASP A 93 -38.32 -1.83 -46.35
CA ASP A 93 -37.86 -1.42 -47.68
C ASP A 93 -36.72 -2.31 -48.18
N GLY A 94 -36.87 -2.81 -49.41
CA GLY A 94 -35.88 -3.67 -50.07
C GLY A 94 -35.86 -5.13 -49.60
N MET A 95 -36.79 -5.55 -48.74
CA MET A 95 -36.84 -6.92 -48.21
C MET A 95 -37.99 -7.73 -48.81
N THR A 96 -37.72 -9.00 -49.11
CA THR A 96 -38.73 -9.99 -49.51
C THR A 96 -38.94 -11.00 -48.38
N GLU A 97 -40.08 -11.70 -48.43
CA GLU A 97 -40.41 -12.78 -47.49
C GLU A 97 -39.33 -13.89 -47.52
N GLU A 98 -38.98 -14.36 -48.71
CA GLU A 98 -37.93 -15.37 -48.92
C GLU A 98 -36.56 -14.94 -48.36
N PHE A 99 -36.21 -13.65 -48.48
CA PHE A 99 -34.94 -13.13 -47.95
C PHE A 99 -34.90 -13.15 -46.42
N LEU A 100 -35.99 -12.75 -45.77
CA LEU A 100 -36.12 -12.76 -44.31
C LEU A 100 -36.13 -14.20 -43.76
N GLU A 101 -36.91 -15.10 -44.36
CA GLU A 101 -36.96 -16.51 -43.98
C GLU A 101 -35.57 -17.18 -44.11
N GLY A 102 -34.88 -16.95 -45.24
CA GLY A 102 -33.54 -17.47 -45.44
C GLY A 102 -32.54 -16.95 -44.40
N ARG A 103 -32.70 -15.70 -43.94
CA ARG A 103 -31.87 -15.14 -42.87
C ARG A 103 -32.17 -15.77 -41.51
N ILE A 104 -33.45 -15.97 -41.18
CA ILE A 104 -33.90 -16.63 -39.94
C ILE A 104 -33.33 -18.06 -39.86
N GLU A 105 -33.40 -18.83 -40.95
CA GLU A 105 -32.85 -20.19 -41.00
C GLU A 105 -31.33 -20.19 -40.78
N ALA A 106 -30.61 -19.24 -41.38
CA ALA A 106 -29.18 -19.10 -41.22
C ALA A 106 -28.80 -18.73 -39.77
N LEU A 107 -29.53 -17.81 -39.14
CA LEU A 107 -29.35 -17.41 -37.74
C LEU A 107 -29.62 -18.59 -36.79
N SER A 108 -30.64 -19.41 -37.04
CA SER A 108 -30.94 -20.60 -36.24
C SER A 108 -29.77 -21.60 -36.23
N LYS A 109 -29.22 -21.90 -37.42
CA LYS A 109 -28.02 -22.77 -37.55
C LYS A 109 -26.79 -22.16 -36.87
N HIS A 110 -26.63 -20.84 -36.94
CA HIS A 110 -25.51 -20.12 -36.32
C HIS A 110 -25.63 -20.05 -34.79
N ALA A 111 -26.84 -19.88 -34.25
CA ALA A 111 -27.11 -19.81 -32.81
C ALA A 111 -26.69 -21.11 -32.10
N THR A 112 -27.07 -22.26 -32.66
CA THR A 112 -26.71 -23.58 -32.11
C THR A 112 -25.20 -23.75 -32.00
N LYS A 113 -24.44 -23.30 -33.02
CA LYS A 113 -22.98 -23.40 -33.04
C LYS A 113 -22.32 -22.36 -32.14
N SER A 114 -22.86 -21.14 -32.06
CA SER A 114 -22.25 -20.04 -31.31
C SER A 114 -22.17 -20.29 -29.81
N GLY A 115 -23.01 -21.18 -29.26
CA GLY A 115 -22.93 -21.64 -27.88
C GLY A 115 -21.81 -22.65 -27.59
N ASP A 116 -21.15 -23.19 -28.61
CA ASP A 116 -20.05 -24.14 -28.41
C ASP A 116 -18.86 -23.46 -27.73
N SER A 117 -18.17 -24.19 -26.85
CA SER A 117 -17.02 -23.65 -26.11
C SER A 117 -15.89 -23.16 -27.03
N SER A 118 -15.67 -23.86 -28.16
CA SER A 118 -14.70 -23.46 -29.18
C SER A 118 -15.08 -22.13 -29.86
N ARG A 119 -16.37 -21.89 -30.09
CA ARG A 119 -16.90 -20.66 -30.70
C ARG A 119 -16.91 -19.50 -29.73
N THR A 120 -17.28 -19.74 -28.47
CA THR A 120 -17.16 -18.75 -27.39
C THR A 120 -15.71 -18.30 -27.23
N LYS A 121 -14.75 -19.23 -27.26
CA LYS A 121 -13.32 -18.90 -27.19
C LYS A 121 -12.86 -18.10 -28.40
N ALA A 122 -13.20 -18.53 -29.62
CA ALA A 122 -12.83 -17.82 -30.85
C ALA A 122 -13.43 -16.41 -30.89
N MET A 123 -14.68 -16.23 -30.46
CA MET A 123 -15.35 -14.93 -30.34
C MET A 123 -14.57 -13.98 -29.41
N LEU A 124 -14.19 -14.46 -28.23
CA LEU A 124 -13.39 -13.67 -27.28
C LEU A 124 -12.01 -13.33 -27.86
N GLU A 125 -11.36 -14.27 -28.53
CA GLU A 125 -10.06 -14.02 -29.19
C GLU A 125 -10.17 -12.95 -30.29
N GLN A 126 -11.23 -12.98 -31.12
CA GLN A 126 -11.47 -11.93 -32.11
C GLN A 126 -11.80 -10.59 -31.45
N ALA A 127 -12.68 -10.59 -30.44
CA ALA A 127 -13.13 -9.38 -29.76
C ALA A 127 -12.00 -8.65 -29.01
N ALA A 128 -11.02 -9.38 -28.46
CA ALA A 128 -9.86 -8.80 -27.78
C ALA A 128 -8.99 -7.92 -28.70
N ASN A 129 -9.09 -8.11 -30.03
CA ASN A 129 -8.36 -7.33 -31.03
C ASN A 129 -9.14 -6.11 -31.54
N LEU A 130 -10.38 -5.88 -31.08
CA LEU A 130 -11.18 -4.72 -31.49
C LEU A 130 -10.82 -3.50 -30.65
N ASP A 131 -10.45 -2.40 -31.30
CA ASP A 131 -10.07 -1.13 -30.66
C ASP A 131 -11.13 -0.63 -29.65
N VAL A 132 -12.42 -0.88 -29.93
CA VAL A 132 -13.52 -0.45 -29.04
C VAL A 132 -13.45 -1.11 -27.65
N LEU A 133 -12.99 -2.36 -27.56
CA LEU A 133 -12.83 -3.09 -26.30
C LEU A 133 -11.41 -3.00 -25.75
N ASN A 134 -10.42 -2.64 -26.56
CA ASN A 134 -9.03 -2.63 -26.14
C ASN A 134 -8.70 -1.34 -25.35
N ARG A 135 -7.95 -1.48 -24.25
CA ARG A 135 -7.41 -0.36 -23.46
C ARG A 135 -5.96 -0.64 -23.07
N ARG A 136 -5.18 0.43 -22.88
CA ARG A 136 -3.82 0.40 -22.35
C ARG A 136 -3.83 0.49 -20.83
N GLU A 137 -2.83 -0.10 -20.20
CA GLU A 137 -2.69 -0.08 -18.73
C GLU A 137 -2.61 1.34 -18.18
N GLU A 138 -1.92 2.24 -18.89
CA GLU A 138 -1.72 3.63 -18.47
C GLU A 138 -3.01 4.47 -18.41
N GLU A 139 -4.10 4.00 -19.04
CA GLU A 139 -5.39 4.70 -19.03
C GLU A 139 -6.16 4.49 -17.72
N PHE A 140 -5.81 3.45 -16.96
CA PHE A 140 -6.51 3.09 -15.71
C PHE A 140 -5.97 3.85 -14.51
N ASP A 141 -6.88 4.20 -13.59
CA ASP A 141 -6.56 4.89 -12.33
C ASP A 141 -5.69 6.16 -12.52
N ALA A 142 -5.88 6.85 -13.65
CA ALA A 142 -5.04 7.96 -14.08
C ALA A 142 -5.11 9.20 -13.17
N ASP A 143 -6.25 9.44 -12.52
CA ASP A 143 -6.46 10.58 -11.61
C ASP A 143 -5.94 10.24 -10.19
N PRO A 144 -4.79 10.78 -9.75
CA PRO A 144 -4.25 10.53 -8.39
C PRO A 144 -5.15 11.07 -7.28
N LEU A 145 -6.11 11.95 -7.61
CA LEU A 145 -7.01 12.61 -6.67
C LEU A 145 -8.47 12.13 -6.83
N ALA A 146 -8.72 11.08 -7.63
CA ALA A 146 -9.98 10.36 -7.56
C ALA A 146 -9.93 9.33 -6.43
N LEU A 147 -10.98 9.17 -5.64
CA LEU A 147 -11.12 8.10 -4.65
C LEU A 147 -12.49 7.44 -4.85
N ASN A 148 -12.50 6.21 -5.31
CA ASN A 148 -13.73 5.52 -5.65
C ASN A 148 -14.40 4.92 -4.39
N ALA A 149 -15.49 5.50 -3.91
CA ALA A 149 -16.29 4.94 -2.82
C ALA A 149 -17.32 3.94 -3.38
N ARG A 150 -17.98 3.15 -2.51
CA ARG A 150 -18.96 2.13 -2.97
C ARG A 150 -20.19 2.70 -3.68
N ASN A 151 -20.50 3.97 -3.46
CA ASN A 151 -21.71 4.62 -3.98
C ASN A 151 -21.44 5.77 -4.96
N CYS A 152 -20.20 6.22 -5.08
CA CYS A 152 -19.81 7.35 -5.94
C CYS A 152 -18.29 7.39 -6.12
N THR A 153 -17.83 8.17 -7.09
CA THR A 153 -16.43 8.55 -7.23
C THR A 153 -16.23 9.93 -6.61
N LEU A 154 -15.34 10.02 -5.63
CA LEU A 154 -14.95 11.28 -5.00
C LEU A 154 -13.79 11.90 -5.76
N ARG A 155 -13.83 13.19 -6.02
CA ARG A 155 -12.76 13.94 -6.70
C ARG A 155 -12.37 15.15 -5.89
N PHE A 156 -11.09 15.27 -5.57
CA PHE A 156 -10.55 16.45 -4.90
C PHE A 156 -10.18 17.51 -5.93
N ARG A 157 -10.73 18.72 -5.80
CA ARG A 157 -10.48 19.84 -6.72
C ARG A 157 -10.16 21.10 -5.94
N GLN A 158 -9.33 21.95 -6.54
CA GLN A 158 -9.02 23.26 -5.98
C GLN A 158 -10.14 24.24 -6.31
N GLY A 159 -10.80 24.77 -5.28
CA GLY A 159 -11.80 25.85 -5.36
C GLY A 159 -11.21 27.22 -5.04
N SER A 160 -12.07 28.22 -4.86
CA SER A 160 -11.67 29.59 -4.49
C SER A 160 -11.10 29.69 -3.08
N ASP A 161 -11.62 28.87 -2.16
CA ASP A 161 -11.35 28.96 -0.71
C ASP A 161 -10.53 27.77 -0.20
N GLY A 162 -9.92 27.00 -1.11
CA GLY A 162 -9.10 25.83 -0.80
C GLY A 162 -9.53 24.59 -1.56
N TRP A 163 -8.98 23.44 -1.18
CA TRP A 163 -9.36 22.15 -1.75
C TRP A 163 -10.69 21.63 -1.19
N GLU A 164 -11.53 21.12 -2.08
CA GLU A 164 -12.85 20.56 -1.77
C GLU A 164 -13.01 19.16 -2.38
N VAL A 165 -13.98 18.39 -1.86
CA VAL A 165 -14.37 17.09 -2.39
C VAL A 165 -15.70 17.20 -3.12
N HIS A 166 -15.77 16.67 -4.33
CA HIS A 166 -17.00 16.56 -5.11
C HIS A 166 -17.29 15.09 -5.40
N ASP A 167 -18.52 14.66 -5.24
CA ASP A 167 -18.97 13.35 -5.70
C ASP A 167 -19.43 13.41 -7.16
N ALA A 168 -19.23 12.30 -7.84
CA ALA A 168 -19.80 12.00 -9.14
C ALA A 168 -20.41 10.59 -9.10
N PRO A 169 -21.50 10.34 -9.87
CA PRO A 169 -21.93 8.99 -10.17
C PRO A 169 -20.78 8.16 -10.73
N HIS A 170 -20.81 6.86 -10.46
CA HIS A 170 -19.88 5.93 -11.09
C HIS A 170 -20.04 5.94 -12.62
N ASP A 171 -18.90 6.04 -13.31
CA ASP A 171 -18.81 6.03 -14.77
C ASP A 171 -17.73 5.02 -15.21
N PRO A 172 -18.06 4.03 -16.07
CA PRO A 172 -17.07 3.12 -16.65
C PRO A 172 -15.94 3.83 -17.41
N VAL A 173 -16.19 5.02 -17.93
CA VAL A 173 -15.18 5.84 -18.63
C VAL A 173 -14.07 6.33 -17.69
N ASP A 174 -14.31 6.34 -16.38
CA ASP A 174 -13.29 6.73 -15.40
C ASP A 174 -12.14 5.71 -15.27
N LEU A 175 -12.31 4.49 -15.80
CA LEU A 175 -11.29 3.43 -15.82
C LEU A 175 -10.64 3.17 -14.44
N LEU A 176 -11.44 3.25 -13.36
CA LEU A 176 -10.98 2.98 -12.00
C LEU A 176 -11.01 1.47 -11.72
N THR A 177 -9.89 0.90 -11.26
CA THR A 177 -9.79 -0.53 -10.89
C THR A 177 -9.88 -0.78 -9.39
N ARG A 178 -9.78 0.29 -8.60
CA ARG A 178 -9.80 0.26 -7.14
C ARG A 178 -11.06 0.88 -6.58
N GLN A 179 -11.42 0.48 -5.36
CA GLN A 179 -12.60 0.94 -4.65
C GLN A 179 -12.43 0.80 -3.13
N CYS A 180 -12.88 1.80 -2.39
CA CYS A 180 -13.06 1.74 -0.94
C CYS A 180 -14.15 0.74 -0.57
N ALA A 181 -14.04 0.11 0.61
CA ALA A 181 -15.10 -0.76 1.11
C ALA A 181 -16.24 0.01 1.82
N ALA A 182 -16.12 1.34 1.91
CA ALA A 182 -17.10 2.22 2.55
C ALA A 182 -17.89 3.03 1.52
N GLU A 183 -19.15 3.32 1.85
CA GLU A 183 -19.94 4.37 1.18
C GLU A 183 -19.54 5.73 1.71
N TRP A 184 -19.53 6.75 0.86
CA TRP A 184 -19.44 8.13 1.30
C TRP A 184 -20.81 8.64 1.74
N ARG A 185 -20.87 9.14 2.97
CA ARG A 185 -22.07 9.75 3.57
C ARG A 185 -21.62 11.04 4.24
N PRO A 186 -21.86 12.24 3.68
CA PRO A 186 -21.26 13.48 4.15
C PRO A 186 -21.41 13.75 5.65
N ASP A 187 -22.58 13.40 6.21
CA ASP A 187 -22.90 13.66 7.62
C ASP A 187 -22.47 12.54 8.58
N ALA A 188 -21.89 11.45 8.07
CA ALA A 188 -21.50 10.32 8.91
C ALA A 188 -20.32 10.70 9.82
N LYS A 189 -20.49 10.46 11.12
CA LYS A 189 -19.47 10.65 12.15
C LYS A 189 -19.37 9.37 12.96
N ASN A 190 -18.14 8.88 13.13
CA ASN A 190 -17.87 7.69 13.92
C ASN A 190 -17.24 8.07 15.27
N ASP A 191 -18.05 8.08 16.33
CA ASP A 191 -17.61 8.56 17.65
C ASP A 191 -16.65 7.57 18.32
N MET A 192 -16.83 6.27 18.10
CA MET A 192 -15.88 5.25 18.57
C MET A 192 -14.49 5.45 17.95
N TRP A 193 -14.43 5.76 16.65
CA TRP A 193 -13.17 6.06 15.94
C TRP A 193 -12.49 7.30 16.50
N LEU A 194 -13.24 8.40 16.63
CA LEU A 194 -12.70 9.66 17.13
C LEU A 194 -12.17 9.50 18.57
N LYS A 195 -12.93 8.82 19.44
CA LYS A 195 -12.50 8.51 20.81
C LYS A 195 -11.25 7.61 20.83
N HIS A 196 -11.18 6.62 19.94
CA HIS A 196 -9.98 5.78 19.81
C HIS A 196 -8.76 6.63 19.43
N MET A 197 -8.88 7.49 18.42
CA MET A 197 -7.83 8.42 17.99
C MET A 197 -7.41 9.39 19.10
N GLU A 198 -8.36 9.99 19.82
CA GLU A 198 -8.09 10.86 20.97
C GLU A 198 -7.38 10.14 22.11
N THR A 199 -7.65 8.86 22.31
CA THR A 199 -7.02 8.06 23.37
C THR A 199 -5.58 7.71 23.03
N VAL A 200 -5.34 7.26 21.79
CA VAL A 200 -4.01 6.75 21.36
C VAL A 200 -3.05 7.85 20.93
N LEU A 201 -3.57 8.97 20.43
CA LEU A 201 -2.86 10.19 20.06
C LEU A 201 -3.54 11.39 20.75
N PRO A 202 -3.26 11.63 22.04
CA PRO A 202 -3.95 12.66 22.82
C PRO A 202 -3.61 14.09 22.37
N ASP A 203 -2.37 14.32 21.93
CA ASP A 203 -1.93 15.59 21.37
C ASP A 203 -2.70 15.88 20.07
N LYS A 204 -3.35 17.04 20.01
CA LYS A 204 -4.20 17.44 18.89
C LYS A 204 -3.41 17.69 17.61
N GLU A 205 -2.20 18.24 17.71
CA GLU A 205 -1.34 18.53 16.56
C GLU A 205 -0.79 17.23 15.97
N VAL A 206 -0.34 16.30 16.83
CA VAL A 206 0.11 14.97 16.40
C VAL A 206 -1.04 14.16 15.79
N ARG A 207 -2.24 14.23 16.38
CA ARG A 207 -3.43 13.56 15.84
C ARG A 207 -3.87 14.15 14.50
N TRP A 208 -3.83 15.48 14.34
CA TRP A 208 -4.11 16.13 13.06
C TRP A 208 -3.07 15.79 12.00
N PHE A 209 -1.78 15.79 12.37
CA PHE A 209 -0.70 15.32 11.51
C PHE A 209 -0.93 13.88 11.03
N PHE A 210 -1.30 12.96 11.94
CA PHE A 210 -1.62 11.59 11.57
C PHE A 210 -2.80 11.53 10.58
N GLN A 211 -3.83 12.36 10.79
CA GLN A 211 -4.97 12.44 9.88
C GLN A 211 -4.56 12.91 8.48
N LYS A 212 -3.76 13.98 8.39
CA LYS A 212 -3.20 14.46 7.11
C LYS A 212 -2.31 13.40 6.45
N LEU A 213 -1.48 12.71 7.22
CA LEU A 213 -0.63 11.63 6.75
C LEU A 213 -1.44 10.48 6.14
N ILE A 214 -2.51 10.03 6.81
CA ILE A 214 -3.40 9.00 6.26
C ILE A 214 -4.19 9.52 5.05
N GLY A 215 -4.58 10.79 5.06
CA GLY A 215 -5.16 11.46 3.90
C GLY A 215 -4.22 11.44 2.69
N TYR A 216 -2.96 11.84 2.87
CA TYR A 216 -1.94 11.72 1.84
C TYR A 216 -1.81 10.27 1.34
N CYS A 217 -1.77 9.28 2.25
CA CYS A 217 -1.77 7.85 1.91
C CYS A 217 -3.02 7.39 1.13
N ALA A 218 -4.13 8.12 1.15
CA ALA A 218 -5.33 7.81 0.38
C ALA A 218 -5.32 8.40 -1.05
N THR A 219 -4.32 9.23 -1.38
CA THR A 219 -4.11 9.76 -2.75
C THR A 219 -3.14 8.87 -3.54
N GLY A 220 -3.08 9.07 -4.87
CA GLY A 220 -2.05 8.52 -5.75
C GLY A 220 -0.79 9.40 -5.87
N LEU A 221 -0.62 10.42 -5.03
CA LEU A 221 0.52 11.34 -5.02
C LEU A 221 1.75 10.73 -4.33
N ASN A 222 2.97 11.12 -4.75
CA ASN A 222 4.24 10.67 -4.14
C ASN A 222 5.21 11.80 -3.80
N VAL A 223 4.73 13.05 -3.77
CA VAL A 223 5.58 14.25 -3.64
C VAL A 223 6.37 14.31 -2.32
N GLU A 224 5.84 13.77 -1.23
CA GLU A 224 6.50 13.80 0.09
C GLU A 224 7.65 12.80 0.22
N GLN A 225 7.69 11.76 -0.62
CA GLN A 225 8.69 10.69 -0.55
C GLN A 225 8.86 10.06 0.85
N ILE A 226 7.77 9.71 1.54
CA ILE A 226 7.83 9.25 2.93
C ILE A 226 7.70 7.73 3.11
N PHE A 227 8.34 7.25 4.17
CA PHE A 227 8.23 5.93 4.77
C PHE A 227 7.87 6.10 6.24
N VAL A 228 6.72 5.60 6.64
CA VAL A 228 6.16 5.88 7.97
C VAL A 228 6.40 4.72 8.91
N ILE A 229 6.91 5.00 10.10
CA ILE A 229 7.06 4.05 11.20
C ILE A 229 6.15 4.48 12.34
N LEU A 230 5.13 3.68 12.62
CA LEU A 230 4.28 3.81 13.79
C LEU A 230 4.88 2.95 14.90
N GLN A 231 5.49 3.60 15.90
CA GLN A 231 6.20 2.92 16.97
C GLN A 231 5.38 2.88 18.27
N GLY A 232 5.25 1.72 18.91
CA GLY A 232 4.70 1.63 20.26
C GLY A 232 5.14 0.37 21.00
N LYS A 233 4.64 0.10 22.21
CA LYS A 233 5.08 -1.02 23.06
C LYS A 233 4.15 -2.24 23.02
N GLY A 234 3.22 -2.29 22.06
CA GLY A 234 2.19 -3.31 21.97
C GLY A 234 1.01 -3.00 22.90
N GLY A 235 -0.20 -3.33 22.46
CA GLY A 235 -1.43 -2.91 23.15
C GLY A 235 -1.65 -1.40 23.09
N ASP A 236 -1.06 -0.71 22.11
CA ASP A 236 -1.10 0.75 21.95
C ASP A 236 -2.17 1.26 20.97
N GLY A 237 -2.89 0.34 20.32
CA GLY A 237 -4.00 0.66 19.43
C GLY A 237 -3.60 0.94 17.97
N LYS A 238 -2.31 0.84 17.61
CA LYS A 238 -1.82 0.98 16.22
C LYS A 238 -2.56 0.04 15.27
N SER A 239 -2.59 -1.25 15.61
CA SER A 239 -3.18 -2.26 14.72
C SER A 239 -4.70 -2.11 14.61
N THR A 240 -5.36 -1.62 15.66
CA THR A 240 -6.78 -1.24 15.57
C THR A 240 -6.99 -0.13 14.55
N ALA A 241 -6.16 0.92 14.60
CA ALA A 241 -6.25 2.05 13.68
C ALA A 241 -5.94 1.65 12.23
N MET A 242 -4.80 1.00 12.02
CA MET A 242 -4.35 0.60 10.68
C MET A 242 -5.26 -0.45 10.04
N ASN A 243 -5.83 -1.37 10.81
CA ASN A 243 -6.82 -2.31 10.28
C ASN A 243 -8.11 -1.60 9.87
N ALA A 244 -8.63 -0.67 10.69
CA ALA A 244 -9.83 0.08 10.33
C ALA A 244 -9.63 0.91 9.06
N ILE A 245 -8.52 1.64 8.97
CA ILE A 245 -8.15 2.44 7.78
C ILE A 245 -8.02 1.54 6.54
N ARG A 246 -7.28 0.44 6.64
CA ARG A 246 -7.07 -0.48 5.51
C ARG A 246 -8.40 -1.09 5.02
N ILE A 247 -9.27 -1.50 5.95
CA ILE A 247 -10.60 -2.03 5.59
C ILE A 247 -11.42 -0.96 4.87
N VAL A 248 -11.46 0.27 5.39
CA VAL A 248 -12.22 1.38 4.79
C VAL A 248 -11.70 1.72 3.40
N LEU A 249 -10.38 1.80 3.22
CA LEU A 249 -9.74 2.03 1.92
C LEU A 249 -9.94 0.87 0.93
N GLY A 250 -10.42 -0.30 1.37
CA GLY A 250 -10.76 -1.41 0.48
C GLY A 250 -9.56 -1.85 -0.36
N SER A 251 -9.75 -1.93 -1.67
CA SER A 251 -8.70 -2.41 -2.60
C SER A 251 -7.56 -1.42 -2.82
N TYR A 252 -7.64 -0.18 -2.32
CA TYR A 252 -6.53 0.78 -2.28
C TYR A 252 -5.49 0.45 -1.19
N GLY A 253 -5.89 -0.29 -0.15
CA GLY A 253 -5.06 -0.60 1.02
C GLY A 253 -4.65 -2.07 1.05
N VAL A 254 -3.35 -2.34 0.99
CA VAL A 254 -2.82 -3.72 0.97
C VAL A 254 -1.91 -3.99 2.15
N SER A 255 -1.76 -5.29 2.49
CA SER A 255 -0.78 -5.75 3.44
C SER A 255 0.46 -6.27 2.71
N GLY A 256 1.64 -5.82 3.13
CA GLY A 256 2.93 -6.22 2.59
C GLY A 256 3.73 -7.08 3.57
N LYS A 257 4.72 -7.80 3.05
CA LYS A 257 5.71 -8.49 3.90
C LYS A 257 6.78 -7.50 4.35
N VAL A 258 7.12 -7.49 5.63
CA VAL A 258 8.16 -6.58 6.15
C VAL A 258 9.53 -6.86 5.52
N GLN A 259 9.81 -8.11 5.15
CA GLN A 259 11.05 -8.53 4.49
C GLN A 259 11.32 -7.77 3.19
N THR A 260 10.27 -7.28 2.52
CA THR A 260 10.36 -6.47 1.30
C THR A 260 11.05 -5.13 1.54
N PHE A 261 11.24 -4.70 2.79
CA PHE A 261 11.89 -3.43 3.16
C PHE A 261 13.05 -3.61 4.15
N LEU A 262 13.48 -4.85 4.37
CA LEU A 262 14.60 -5.18 5.26
C LEU A 262 15.71 -5.87 4.47
N ASP A 263 16.95 -5.72 4.92
CA ASP A 263 18.06 -6.46 4.37
C ASP A 263 17.90 -7.97 4.65
N GLY A 264 18.05 -8.74 3.58
CA GLY A 264 18.01 -10.19 3.58
C GLY A 264 19.13 -10.74 2.70
N PRO A 265 19.40 -12.06 2.76
CA PRO A 265 20.25 -12.69 1.77
C PRO A 265 19.68 -12.41 0.38
N ASP A 266 20.56 -12.12 -0.59
CA ASP A 266 20.17 -11.93 -1.99
C ASP A 266 19.27 -13.10 -2.41
N THR A 267 17.97 -12.81 -2.57
CA THR A 267 17.07 -13.74 -3.24
C THR A 267 17.58 -13.89 -4.67
N ASP A 268 17.62 -15.12 -5.19
CA ASP A 268 18.04 -15.43 -6.56
C ASP A 268 17.59 -14.32 -7.51
N ALA A 269 18.54 -13.62 -8.13
CA ALA A 269 18.30 -12.39 -8.90
C ALA A 269 17.37 -12.56 -10.12
N GLY A 270 16.86 -13.78 -10.38
CA GLY A 270 15.83 -14.08 -11.38
C GLY A 270 14.59 -14.82 -10.83
N GLY A 271 14.45 -14.93 -9.51
CA GLY A 271 13.33 -15.60 -8.83
C GLY A 271 12.01 -14.85 -8.96
N ALA A 272 10.90 -15.55 -8.76
CA ALA A 272 9.58 -14.90 -8.71
C ALA A 272 9.44 -14.05 -7.44
N THR A 273 8.85 -12.86 -7.57
CA THR A 273 8.58 -11.91 -6.48
C THR A 273 7.07 -11.70 -6.28
N PRO A 274 6.30 -12.76 -5.93
CA PRO A 274 4.84 -12.70 -5.85
C PRO A 274 4.33 -11.69 -4.81
N GLU A 275 5.14 -11.32 -3.81
CA GLU A 275 4.80 -10.28 -2.84
C GLU A 275 4.69 -8.88 -3.45
N LEU A 276 5.44 -8.58 -4.52
CA LEU A 276 5.41 -7.27 -5.18
C LEU A 276 4.21 -7.11 -6.11
N VAL A 277 3.66 -8.22 -6.63
CA VAL A 277 2.47 -8.22 -7.49
C VAL A 277 1.29 -7.52 -6.81
N ARG A 278 1.19 -7.61 -5.48
CA ARG A 278 0.12 -6.97 -4.70
C ARG A 278 0.22 -5.44 -4.65
N PHE A 279 1.38 -4.88 -4.99
CA PHE A 279 1.62 -3.44 -4.99
C PHE A 279 1.39 -2.81 -6.37
N VAL A 280 1.25 -3.63 -7.42
CA VAL A 280 1.04 -3.18 -8.81
C VAL A 280 -0.33 -2.52 -8.98
N GLY A 281 -0.40 -1.49 -9.83
CA GLY A 281 -1.59 -0.68 -10.07
C GLY A 281 -1.78 0.40 -8.98
N ASP A 282 -3.01 0.87 -8.80
CA ASP A 282 -3.30 2.00 -7.89
C ASP A 282 -3.38 1.62 -6.40
N THR A 283 -2.34 0.94 -5.90
CA THR A 283 -2.16 0.72 -4.46
C THR A 283 -1.71 2.02 -3.81
N ARG A 284 -2.43 2.49 -2.78
CA ARG A 284 -2.15 3.80 -2.13
C ARG A 284 -1.62 3.68 -0.71
N LEU A 285 -2.03 2.64 0.02
CA LEU A 285 -1.53 2.33 1.36
C LEU A 285 -0.95 0.91 1.40
N ILE A 286 0.31 0.78 1.81
CA ILE A 286 0.98 -0.50 2.07
C ILE A 286 1.26 -0.59 3.58
N SER A 287 0.48 -1.40 4.28
CA SER A 287 0.68 -1.67 5.70
C SER A 287 1.61 -2.87 5.88
N ILE A 288 2.66 -2.73 6.68
CA ILE A 288 3.59 -3.82 7.02
C ILE A 288 3.75 -3.92 8.53
N GLN A 289 3.95 -5.12 9.04
CA GLN A 289 4.00 -5.38 10.48
C GLN A 289 5.34 -5.98 10.92
N GLU A 290 5.84 -5.44 12.02
CA GLU A 290 6.89 -5.98 12.91
C GLU A 290 8.12 -6.59 12.23
N PRO A 291 9.21 -5.81 12.05
CA PRO A 291 10.49 -6.41 11.71
C PRO A 291 10.97 -7.33 12.85
N LYS A 292 11.62 -8.45 12.50
CA LYS A 292 12.39 -9.22 13.49
C LYS A 292 13.47 -8.32 14.08
N ARG A 293 13.71 -8.46 15.39
CA ARG A 293 14.68 -7.63 16.14
C ARG A 293 16.05 -7.63 15.43
N GLY A 294 16.64 -6.43 15.28
CA GLY A 294 18.02 -6.25 14.80
C GLY A 294 18.21 -6.27 13.27
N LYS A 295 17.14 -6.36 12.48
CA LYS A 295 17.25 -6.29 11.01
C LYS A 295 17.46 -4.85 10.54
N ALA A 296 18.36 -4.69 9.57
CA ALA A 296 18.61 -3.43 8.88
C ALA A 296 17.54 -3.16 7.81
N MET A 297 17.28 -1.88 7.54
CA MET A 297 16.42 -1.43 6.45
C MET A 297 17.12 -1.58 5.11
N ALA A 298 16.40 -2.09 4.11
CA ALA A 298 16.88 -2.08 2.72
C ALA A 298 16.77 -0.65 2.16
N GLU A 299 17.77 0.19 2.45
CA GLU A 299 17.75 1.63 2.13
C GLU A 299 17.47 1.92 0.64
N GLU A 300 18.03 1.10 -0.26
CA GLU A 300 17.80 1.20 -1.70
C GLU A 300 16.32 0.96 -2.05
N ARG A 301 15.70 -0.10 -1.52
CA ARG A 301 14.27 -0.36 -1.76
C ARG A 301 13.38 0.73 -1.16
N VAL A 302 13.74 1.27 0.00
CA VAL A 302 13.01 2.41 0.58
C VAL A 302 13.09 3.61 -0.36
N LYS A 303 14.29 3.95 -0.85
CA LYS A 303 14.50 5.05 -1.79
C LYS A 303 13.75 4.84 -3.10
N GLN A 304 13.73 3.61 -3.61
CA GLN A 304 12.99 3.24 -4.82
C GLN A 304 11.48 3.42 -4.65
N PHE A 305 10.90 2.90 -3.56
CA PHE A 305 9.45 2.99 -3.30
C PHE A 305 8.98 4.41 -3.02
N THR A 306 9.74 5.13 -2.19
CA THR A 306 9.39 6.52 -1.83
C THR A 306 9.70 7.50 -2.95
N GLY A 307 10.68 7.21 -3.80
CA GLY A 307 11.09 8.07 -4.91
C GLY A 307 10.22 7.92 -6.16
N GLY A 308 9.36 6.90 -6.24
CA GLY A 308 8.53 6.61 -7.41
C GLY A 308 9.33 6.04 -8.60
N SER A 309 10.53 5.51 -8.37
CA SER A 309 11.30 4.85 -9.44
C SER A 309 10.64 3.50 -9.80
N PRO A 310 10.67 3.09 -11.08
CA PRO A 310 10.17 1.79 -11.49
C PRO A 310 10.78 0.66 -10.67
N VAL A 311 9.92 -0.26 -10.22
CA VAL A 311 10.28 -1.43 -9.42
C VAL A 311 10.11 -2.67 -10.28
N PRO A 312 11.19 -3.41 -10.57
CA PRO A 312 11.08 -4.69 -11.27
C PRO A 312 10.37 -5.71 -10.39
N TYR A 313 9.53 -6.53 -11.01
CA TYR A 313 8.86 -7.66 -10.38
C TYR A 313 8.65 -8.79 -11.37
N ARG A 314 8.60 -10.02 -10.85
CA ARG A 314 8.29 -11.21 -11.64
C ARG A 314 7.15 -11.99 -11.00
N PRO A 315 5.94 -12.01 -11.59
CA PRO A 315 4.84 -12.82 -11.09
C PRO A 315 5.13 -14.32 -11.27
N LEU A 316 4.45 -15.16 -10.49
CA LEU A 316 4.56 -16.60 -10.63
C LEU A 316 4.06 -17.02 -12.03
N TYR A 317 4.89 -17.73 -12.79
CA TYR A 317 4.63 -18.15 -14.18
C TYR A 317 4.48 -17.01 -15.21
N GLY A 318 4.94 -15.79 -14.91
CA GLY A 318 4.94 -14.69 -15.87
C GLY A 318 6.34 -14.14 -16.21
N ALA A 319 6.36 -13.25 -17.20
CA ALA A 319 7.54 -12.50 -17.57
C ALA A 319 7.85 -11.43 -16.52
N GLU A 320 9.12 -11.05 -16.44
CA GLU A 320 9.54 -9.88 -15.67
C GLU A 320 8.91 -8.61 -16.25
N SER A 321 8.49 -7.70 -15.37
CA SER A 321 7.91 -6.41 -15.71
C SER A 321 8.29 -5.40 -14.63
N GLU A 322 7.93 -4.14 -14.83
CA GLU A 322 8.12 -3.07 -13.85
C GLU A 322 6.79 -2.37 -13.53
N PHE A 323 6.73 -1.72 -12.37
CA PHE A 323 5.63 -0.82 -12.01
C PHE A 323 6.16 0.38 -11.23
N GLU A 324 5.46 1.51 -11.32
CA GLU A 324 5.74 2.68 -10.50
C GLU A 324 4.99 2.60 -9.16
N PRO A 325 5.69 2.61 -8.01
CA PRO A 325 5.02 2.54 -6.71
C PRO A 325 4.25 3.83 -6.41
N ARG A 326 2.93 3.75 -6.21
CA ARG A 326 2.10 4.87 -5.68
C ARG A 326 1.79 4.75 -4.19
N GLY A 327 2.05 3.57 -3.63
CA GLY A 327 1.67 3.21 -2.28
C GLY A 327 2.64 3.77 -1.25
N LYS A 328 2.11 4.49 -0.26
CA LYS A 328 2.87 4.91 0.91
C LYS A 328 3.00 3.74 1.87
N VAL A 329 4.22 3.50 2.34
CA VAL A 329 4.50 2.40 3.26
C VAL A 329 4.33 2.87 4.70
N VAL A 330 3.50 2.16 5.46
CA VAL A 330 3.27 2.37 6.89
C VAL A 330 3.64 1.10 7.65
N MET A 331 4.77 1.17 8.35
CA MET A 331 5.31 0.10 9.19
C MET A 331 4.79 0.25 10.62
N GLU A 332 4.10 -0.77 11.11
CA GLU A 332 3.87 -0.93 12.55
C GLU A 332 5.08 -1.63 13.18
N ALA A 333 5.71 -1.00 14.17
CA ALA A 333 6.92 -1.54 14.80
C ALA A 333 6.91 -1.37 16.32
N ASN A 334 7.36 -2.40 17.05
CA ASN A 334 7.65 -2.25 18.48
C ASN A 334 9.08 -1.79 18.75
N LYS A 335 10.00 -2.24 17.89
CA LYS A 335 11.40 -1.82 17.85
C LYS A 335 11.70 -1.31 16.45
N ARG A 336 12.46 -0.21 16.38
CA ARG A 336 12.88 0.37 15.11
C ARG A 336 13.85 -0.60 14.42
N PRO A 337 13.75 -0.78 13.09
CA PRO A 337 14.81 -1.45 12.33
C PRO A 337 16.12 -0.66 12.44
N ARG A 338 17.26 -1.22 12.04
CA ARG A 338 18.53 -0.48 12.00
C ARG A 338 18.63 0.28 10.67
N ILE A 339 19.19 1.47 10.67
CA ILE A 339 19.57 2.20 9.45
C ILE A 339 21.08 2.36 9.52
N SER A 340 21.77 1.86 8.51
CA SER A 340 23.22 1.77 8.51
C SER A 340 23.90 3.06 8.03
N GLY A 341 23.19 3.87 7.23
CA GLY A 341 23.72 5.10 6.65
C GLY A 341 23.53 6.36 7.49
N ASP A 342 24.56 7.22 7.50
CA ASP A 342 24.46 8.65 7.84
C ASP A 342 23.86 9.49 6.69
N ASP A 343 23.43 8.85 5.59
CA ASP A 343 22.93 9.50 4.38
C ASP A 343 21.61 10.23 4.63
N ASP A 344 21.62 11.56 4.53
CA ASP A 344 20.42 12.41 4.63
C ASP A 344 19.30 11.94 3.68
N GLY A 345 19.65 11.25 2.59
CA GLY A 345 18.72 10.68 1.64
C GLY A 345 17.73 9.69 2.26
N ILE A 346 18.13 8.82 3.20
CA ILE A 346 17.18 7.93 3.88
C ILE A 346 16.45 8.67 5.01
N TRP A 347 17.16 9.49 5.79
CA TRP A 347 16.62 10.17 6.95
C TRP A 347 15.48 11.13 6.61
N ARG A 348 15.57 11.87 5.49
CA ARG A 348 14.49 12.77 5.05
C ARG A 348 13.20 12.06 4.65
N ARG A 349 13.26 10.74 4.38
CA ARG A 349 12.11 9.93 3.97
C ARG A 349 11.40 9.33 5.18
N ILE A 350 12.03 9.25 6.34
CA ILE A 350 11.47 8.51 7.47
C ILE A 350 10.67 9.44 8.36
N ILE A 351 9.41 9.05 8.59
CA ILE A 351 8.53 9.68 9.58
C ILE A 351 8.35 8.69 10.73
N ILE A 352 8.64 9.11 11.96
CA ILE A 352 8.41 8.30 13.16
C ILE A 352 7.30 8.91 13.98
N MET A 353 6.22 8.16 14.16
CA MET A 353 5.13 8.54 15.07
C MET A 353 5.12 7.65 16.30
N LEU A 354 5.17 8.27 17.48
CA LEU A 354 5.22 7.57 18.76
C LEU A 354 3.81 7.36 19.31
N TRP A 355 3.37 6.10 19.35
CA TRP A 355 2.13 5.66 19.97
C TRP A 355 2.42 5.25 21.41
N ARG A 356 2.39 6.25 22.31
CA ARG A 356 2.81 6.11 23.72
C ARG A 356 1.74 5.49 24.61
N HIS A 357 0.46 5.60 24.23
CA HIS A 357 -0.63 5.02 24.99
C HIS A 357 -0.50 3.49 25.04
N GLN A 358 -0.88 2.87 26.15
CA GLN A 358 -0.93 1.42 26.26
C GLN A 358 -2.19 1.01 27.01
N PHE A 359 -3.09 0.33 26.30
CA PHE A 359 -4.24 -0.34 26.89
C PHE A 359 -3.76 -1.51 27.75
N LYS A 360 -4.37 -1.67 28.93
CA LYS A 360 -4.07 -2.76 29.87
C LYS A 360 -5.35 -3.46 30.32
N GLY A 361 -5.23 -4.76 30.62
CA GLY A 361 -6.32 -5.56 31.19
C GLY A 361 -7.62 -5.46 30.38
N GLY A 362 -8.73 -5.17 31.06
CA GLY A 362 -10.06 -5.07 30.45
C GLY A 362 -10.24 -3.94 29.43
N ALA A 363 -9.29 -2.99 29.34
CA ALA A 363 -9.31 -1.96 28.31
C ALA A 363 -8.88 -2.50 26.92
N ILE A 364 -8.24 -3.69 26.87
CA ILE A 364 -7.89 -4.35 25.62
C ILE A 364 -9.13 -5.09 25.08
N VAL A 365 -9.87 -4.43 24.20
CA VAL A 365 -11.06 -5.01 23.58
C VAL A 365 -10.67 -5.75 22.29
N LYS A 366 -10.96 -7.06 22.24
CA LYS A 366 -10.77 -7.87 21.03
C LYS A 366 -11.70 -7.40 19.92
N GLY A 367 -11.19 -7.36 18.69
CA GLY A 367 -11.96 -6.94 17.52
C GLY A 367 -12.37 -5.47 17.53
N MET A 368 -11.66 -4.60 18.25
CA MET A 368 -12.04 -3.18 18.39
C MET A 368 -12.25 -2.48 17.03
N HIS A 369 -11.42 -2.79 16.03
CA HIS A 369 -11.57 -2.22 14.69
C HIS A 369 -12.88 -2.65 14.02
N GLU A 370 -13.33 -3.89 14.20
CA GLU A 370 -14.63 -4.32 13.69
C GLU A 370 -15.77 -3.62 14.41
N ARG A 371 -15.68 -3.46 15.73
CA ARG A 371 -16.68 -2.74 16.52
C ARG A 371 -16.79 -1.29 16.09
N ILE A 372 -15.66 -0.61 15.90
CA ILE A 372 -15.63 0.76 15.33
C ILE A 372 -16.39 0.78 13.99
N LEU A 373 -16.16 -0.18 13.10
CA LEU A 373 -16.75 -0.16 11.77
C LEU A 373 -18.21 -0.64 11.70
N LYS A 374 -18.66 -1.46 12.66
CA LYS A 374 -19.98 -2.14 12.63
C LYS A 374 -20.94 -1.67 13.71
N ASP A 375 -20.45 -1.41 14.93
CA ASP A 375 -21.30 -1.13 16.10
C ASP A 375 -21.64 0.37 16.21
N ASP A 376 -20.74 1.25 15.73
CA ASP A 376 -20.96 2.71 15.73
C ASP A 376 -21.90 3.12 14.57
N PRO A 377 -22.89 4.01 14.78
CA PRO A 377 -23.81 4.46 13.73
C PRO A 377 -23.13 5.10 12.51
N GLY A 378 -21.99 5.77 12.70
CA GLY A 378 -21.20 6.30 11.59
C GLY A 378 -20.48 5.22 10.78
N GLY A 379 -20.23 4.06 11.40
CA GLY A 379 -19.62 2.89 10.78
C GLY A 379 -18.38 3.19 9.95
N ALA A 380 -18.19 2.47 8.86
CA ALA A 380 -17.08 2.70 7.93
C ALA A 380 -17.13 4.08 7.24
N SER A 381 -18.33 4.64 7.02
CA SER A 381 -18.51 5.96 6.38
C SER A 381 -17.93 7.10 7.20
N GLY A 382 -18.08 7.08 8.53
CA GLY A 382 -17.48 8.08 9.40
C GLY A 382 -15.95 8.03 9.44
N VAL A 383 -15.37 6.84 9.32
CA VAL A 383 -13.91 6.69 9.16
C VAL A 383 -13.45 7.17 7.79
N LEU A 384 -14.22 6.89 6.72
CA LEU A 384 -13.93 7.42 5.39
C LEU A 384 -13.96 8.97 5.38
N ASN A 385 -14.94 9.58 6.04
CA ASN A 385 -14.99 11.05 6.19
C ASN A 385 -13.78 11.60 6.95
N TRP A 386 -13.32 10.89 7.98
CA TRP A 386 -12.09 11.25 8.68
C TRP A 386 -10.87 11.21 7.75
N ILE A 387 -10.76 10.20 6.87
CA ILE A 387 -9.69 10.12 5.86
C ILE A 387 -9.80 11.26 4.85
N ILE A 388 -11.00 11.53 4.32
CA ILE A 388 -11.28 12.62 3.35
C ILE A 388 -10.89 13.98 3.93
N ALA A 389 -11.25 14.25 5.19
CA ALA A 389 -10.83 15.47 5.88
C ALA A 389 -9.30 15.55 6.01
N GLY A 390 -8.62 14.41 6.17
CA GLY A 390 -7.16 14.33 6.10
C GLY A 390 -6.60 14.63 4.71
N VAL A 391 -7.24 14.16 3.64
CA VAL A 391 -6.84 14.47 2.25
C VAL A 391 -6.92 15.98 2.02
N ILE A 392 -8.06 16.59 2.38
CA ILE A 392 -8.27 18.04 2.25
C ILE A 392 -7.25 18.82 3.09
N GLY A 393 -7.02 18.41 4.35
CA GLY A 393 -6.03 19.04 5.22
C GLY A 393 -4.61 18.94 4.64
N TYR A 394 -4.23 17.80 4.07
CA TYR A 394 -2.96 17.64 3.38
C TYR A 394 -2.85 18.53 2.13
N LEU A 395 -3.88 18.58 1.29
CA LEU A 395 -3.85 19.35 0.05
C LEU A 395 -3.79 20.87 0.29
N ASN A 396 -4.35 21.35 1.40
CA ASN A 396 -4.28 22.77 1.79
C ASN A 396 -2.98 23.12 2.52
N ASP A 397 -2.55 22.31 3.49
CA ASP A 397 -1.50 22.70 4.44
C ASP A 397 -0.20 21.91 4.28
N GLY A 398 -0.16 20.90 3.40
CA GLY A 398 0.94 19.95 3.31
C GLY A 398 1.11 19.11 4.58
N LEU A 399 2.27 18.45 4.68
CA LEU A 399 2.60 17.52 5.76
C LEU A 399 3.63 18.10 6.75
N GLU A 400 3.35 19.29 7.28
CA GLU A 400 4.18 19.90 8.33
C GLU A 400 4.22 19.04 9.60
N GLN A 401 5.42 18.64 10.01
CA GLN A 401 5.63 17.73 11.14
C GLN A 401 5.60 18.48 12.47
N PRO A 402 4.80 18.05 13.46
CA PRO A 402 4.82 18.64 14.79
C PRO A 402 6.14 18.33 15.51
N PRO A 403 6.54 19.13 16.52
CA PRO A 403 7.81 18.97 17.22
C PRO A 403 8.06 17.54 17.72
N GLU A 404 7.04 16.86 18.24
CA GLU A 404 7.19 15.48 18.73
C GLU A 404 7.63 14.49 17.63
N VAL A 405 7.18 14.67 16.39
CA VAL A 405 7.55 13.81 15.26
C VAL A 405 8.98 14.11 14.79
N VAL A 406 9.35 15.41 14.75
CA VAL A 406 10.71 15.86 14.43
C VAL A 406 11.72 15.38 15.48
N ASP A 407 11.39 15.50 16.76
CA ASP A 407 12.25 15.05 17.85
C ASP A 407 12.42 13.52 17.82
N ALA A 408 11.38 12.77 17.45
CA ALA A 408 11.45 11.32 17.36
C ALA A 408 12.43 10.83 16.29
N ILE A 409 12.51 11.51 15.14
CA ILE A 409 13.46 11.17 14.07
C ILE A 409 14.89 11.59 14.46
N GLU A 410 15.06 12.75 15.09
CA GLU A 410 16.36 13.22 15.59
C GLU A 410 16.92 12.30 16.69
N GLU A 411 16.10 11.90 17.65
CA GLU A 411 16.50 10.93 18.67
C GLU A 411 16.85 9.58 18.03
N TYR A 412 16.07 9.14 17.05
CA TYR A 412 16.38 7.90 16.33
C TYR A 412 17.73 8.00 15.60
N ARG A 413 17.99 9.10 14.89
CA ARG A 413 19.27 9.35 14.20
C ARG A 413 20.44 9.33 15.16
N ARG A 414 20.30 9.94 16.34
CA ARG A 414 21.33 9.91 17.40
C ARG A 414 21.57 8.49 17.93
N SER A 415 20.50 7.73 18.16
CA SER A 415 20.58 6.36 18.69
C SER A 415 21.02 5.32 17.68
N ALA A 416 20.75 5.53 16.38
CA ALA A 416 21.12 4.62 15.30
C ALA A 416 22.62 4.70 14.96
N ASN A 417 23.33 5.68 15.49
CA ASN A 417 24.77 5.80 15.31
C ASN A 417 25.50 4.85 16.27
N PRO A 418 26.21 3.81 15.76
CA PRO A 418 26.98 2.90 16.62
C PRO A 418 27.94 3.67 17.53
N PHE A 419 28.54 4.76 17.06
CA PHE A 419 29.40 5.58 17.90
C PHE A 419 28.73 6.08 19.19
N SER A 420 27.45 6.47 19.12
CA SER A 420 26.70 6.98 20.29
C SER A 420 26.45 5.88 21.31
N GLU A 421 26.04 4.70 20.86
CA GLU A 421 25.80 3.54 21.74
C GLU A 421 27.12 3.05 22.38
N TRP A 422 28.20 2.97 21.59
CA TRP A 422 29.54 2.71 22.10
C TRP A 422 29.95 3.72 23.16
N ALA A 423 29.83 5.01 22.85
CA ALA A 423 30.26 6.09 23.72
C ALA A 423 29.52 6.03 25.06
N HIS A 424 28.20 5.82 25.03
CA HIS A 424 27.40 5.65 26.23
C HIS A 424 27.79 4.41 27.04
N ALA A 425 28.04 3.28 26.37
CA ALA A 425 28.35 2.00 27.03
C ALA A 425 29.79 1.91 27.56
N LYS A 426 30.75 2.52 26.87
CA LYS A 426 32.20 2.31 27.09
C LYS A 426 32.91 3.53 27.66
N LEU A 427 32.35 4.74 27.56
CA LEU A 427 33.02 5.94 28.08
C LEU A 427 32.49 6.36 29.45
N ASP A 428 33.43 6.75 30.31
CA ASP A 428 33.21 7.53 31.51
C ASP A 428 33.66 8.96 31.23
N MET A 429 32.69 9.88 31.19
CA MET A 429 32.88 11.31 30.94
C MET A 429 32.69 12.16 32.21
N SER A 430 32.63 11.53 33.39
CA SER A 430 32.38 12.23 34.66
C SER A 430 33.54 13.12 35.11
N ASP A 431 34.76 12.83 34.66
CA ASP A 431 35.96 13.64 34.91
C ASP A 431 36.40 14.37 33.62
N PRO A 432 36.19 15.70 33.52
CA PRO A 432 36.61 16.51 32.37
C PRO A 432 38.12 16.55 32.14
N LEU A 433 38.93 16.17 33.15
CA LEU A 433 40.39 16.09 33.05
C LEU A 433 40.89 14.69 32.72
N ALA A 434 40.01 13.68 32.70
CA ALA A 434 40.34 12.32 32.33
C ALA A 434 41.01 12.29 30.95
N ARG A 435 42.04 11.45 30.82
CA ARG A 435 42.80 11.28 29.58
C ARG A 435 42.82 9.82 29.19
N GLU A 436 42.65 9.59 27.89
CA GLU A 436 42.71 8.27 27.30
C GLU A 436 43.48 8.31 25.99
N LEU A 437 44.10 7.19 25.63
CA LEU A 437 44.77 7.06 24.34
C LEU A 437 43.74 7.07 23.22
N SER A 438 43.96 7.91 22.20
CA SER A 438 43.07 7.98 21.04
C SER A 438 43.04 6.66 20.26
N ALA A 439 44.11 5.85 20.36
CA ALA A 439 44.17 4.52 19.77
C ALA A 439 43.28 3.53 20.53
N ASP A 440 43.32 3.55 21.87
CA ASP A 440 42.57 2.61 22.71
C ASP A 440 41.07 2.87 22.62
N LEU A 441 40.66 4.14 22.56
CA LEU A 441 39.28 4.53 22.24
C LEU A 441 38.82 3.95 20.89
N TYR A 442 39.65 4.05 19.86
CA TYR A 442 39.29 3.54 18.52
C TYR A 442 39.26 2.02 18.46
N THR A 443 40.20 1.34 19.13
CA THR A 443 40.21 -0.12 19.26
C THR A 443 38.95 -0.60 19.97
N SER A 444 38.59 0.00 21.11
CA SER A 444 37.37 -0.35 21.84
C SER A 444 36.10 -0.17 21.00
N TYR A 445 36.05 0.89 20.19
CA TYR A 445 34.93 1.14 19.28
C TYR A 445 34.85 0.06 18.19
N LYS A 446 35.97 -0.32 17.58
CA LYS A 446 36.03 -1.38 16.57
C LYS A 446 35.59 -2.73 17.13
N GLU A 447 36.13 -3.13 18.28
CA GLU A 447 35.78 -4.39 18.95
C GLU A 447 34.29 -4.46 19.28
N TRP A 448 33.72 -3.33 19.72
CA TRP A 448 32.30 -3.26 20.00
C TRP A 448 31.46 -3.33 18.72
N CYS A 449 31.88 -2.67 17.64
CA CYS A 449 31.19 -2.80 16.35
C CYS A 449 31.22 -4.23 15.80
N GLU A 450 32.36 -4.92 15.92
CA GLU A 450 32.52 -6.32 15.54
C GLU A 450 31.62 -7.23 16.37
N ALA A 451 31.52 -7.00 17.68
CA ALA A 451 30.62 -7.74 18.57
C ALA A 451 29.13 -7.53 18.24
N GLU A 452 28.75 -6.35 17.75
CA GLU A 452 27.39 -6.06 17.26
C GLU A 452 27.14 -6.57 15.82
N GLY A 453 28.14 -7.20 15.19
CA GLY A 453 28.02 -7.78 13.85
C GLY A 453 27.99 -6.74 12.73
N LEU A 454 28.55 -5.55 12.95
CA LEU A 454 28.70 -4.51 11.92
C LEU A 454 29.82 -4.88 10.95
N SER A 455 29.58 -4.68 9.65
CA SER A 455 30.60 -4.87 8.62
C SER A 455 31.63 -3.74 8.61
N ASP A 456 32.84 -3.99 8.08
CA ASP A 456 33.93 -3.00 8.03
C ASP A 456 33.54 -1.67 7.35
N ASN A 457 32.59 -1.69 6.43
CA ASN A 457 32.09 -0.51 5.74
C ASN A 457 31.16 0.37 6.61
N GLU A 458 30.57 -0.21 7.66
CA GLU A 458 29.69 0.46 8.62
C GLU A 458 30.48 1.05 9.80
N VAL A 459 31.72 0.60 10.01
CA VAL A 459 32.59 1.09 11.08
C VAL A 459 33.22 2.44 10.69
N MET A 460 33.11 3.44 11.55
CA MET A 460 33.76 4.74 11.28
C MET A 460 35.28 4.56 11.11
N ASN A 461 35.83 5.18 10.06
CA ASN A 461 37.28 5.32 9.95
C ASN A 461 37.82 6.24 11.07
N SER A 462 39.13 6.16 11.32
CA SER A 462 39.79 6.90 12.42
C SER A 462 39.60 8.42 12.35
N THR A 463 39.39 8.99 11.17
CA THR A 463 39.17 10.43 10.97
C THR A 463 37.74 10.82 11.37
N ARG A 464 36.73 10.08 10.90
CA ARG A 464 35.32 10.29 11.28
C ARG A 464 35.09 10.05 12.77
N PHE A 465 35.61 8.94 13.29
CA PHE A 465 35.62 8.64 14.73
C PHE A 465 36.23 9.79 15.54
N GLY A 466 37.34 10.34 15.04
CA GLY A 466 38.01 11.43 15.69
C GLY A 466 37.23 12.75 15.74
N ARG A 467 36.38 13.03 14.74
CA ARG A 467 35.45 14.16 14.71
C ARG A 467 34.28 13.95 15.67
N ALA A 468 33.67 12.76 15.64
CA ALA A 468 32.55 12.40 16.52
C ALA A 468 32.92 12.51 18.01
N LEU A 469 34.14 12.10 18.39
CA LEU A 469 34.68 12.35 19.74
C LEU A 469 34.82 13.85 20.05
N GLY A 470 35.18 14.68 19.07
CA GLY A 470 35.26 16.13 19.23
C GLY A 470 33.91 16.78 19.52
N ASP A 471 32.84 16.26 18.91
CA ASP A 471 31.45 16.73 19.16
C ASP A 471 31.00 16.43 20.60
N LEU A 472 31.55 15.36 21.22
CA LEU A 472 31.40 15.06 22.66
C LEU A 472 32.37 15.85 23.57
N GLN A 473 33.07 16.85 23.03
CA GLN A 473 34.12 17.60 23.73
C GLN A 473 35.33 16.76 24.18
N ILE A 474 35.53 15.58 23.59
CA ILE A 474 36.69 14.70 23.83
C ILE A 474 37.82 15.10 22.88
N ILE A 475 38.57 16.11 23.30
CA ILE A 475 39.55 16.83 22.47
C ILE A 475 40.97 16.29 22.60
N MET A 476 41.75 16.46 21.54
CA MET A 476 43.19 16.16 21.54
C MET A 476 43.93 17.01 22.58
N CYS A 477 44.73 16.38 23.45
CA CYS A 477 45.39 17.07 24.58
C CYS A 477 46.91 16.86 24.66
N GLY A 478 47.52 16.24 23.64
CA GLY A 478 48.97 16.06 23.54
C GLY A 478 49.36 14.63 23.17
N LYS A 479 50.57 14.24 23.57
CA LYS A 479 51.11 12.88 23.39
C LYS A 479 51.56 12.31 24.73
N ASP A 480 51.52 10.99 24.88
CA ASP A 480 52.12 10.29 26.02
C ASP A 480 53.66 10.26 25.92
N SER A 481 54.31 9.67 26.93
CA SER A 481 55.78 9.50 26.98
C SER A 481 56.34 8.62 25.86
N LYS A 482 55.48 7.91 25.13
CA LYS A 482 55.80 7.05 23.97
C LYS A 482 55.40 7.70 22.64
N GLY A 483 54.95 8.96 22.64
CA GLY A 483 54.56 9.71 21.44
C GLY A 483 53.16 9.40 20.89
N LYS A 484 52.34 8.61 21.58
CA LYS A 484 50.96 8.29 21.18
C LYS A 484 49.99 9.42 21.54
N LYS A 485 49.02 9.66 20.66
CA LYS A 485 48.03 10.73 20.78
C LYS A 485 47.09 10.50 21.98
N LEU A 486 46.96 11.50 22.84
CA LEU A 486 46.02 11.52 23.97
C LEU A 486 44.83 12.42 23.68
N ARG A 487 43.66 12.01 24.18
CA ARG A 487 42.47 12.85 24.25
C ARG A 487 42.08 13.11 25.70
N ARG A 488 41.47 14.26 25.96
CA ARG A 488 40.97 14.70 27.29
C ARG A 488 39.46 14.86 27.24
N GLY A 489 38.79 14.51 28.34
CA GLY A 489 37.34 14.67 28.53
C GLY A 489 36.60 13.34 28.71
N ALA A 490 37.29 12.20 28.57
CA ALA A 490 36.73 10.87 28.79
C ALA A 490 37.84 9.84 29.05
N ARG A 491 37.46 8.71 29.65
CA ARG A 491 38.25 7.47 29.74
C ARG A 491 37.37 6.26 29.46
N LEU A 492 37.99 5.12 29.11
CA LEU A 492 37.26 3.86 29.00
C LEU A 492 36.82 3.37 30.39
N ARG A 493 35.56 2.95 30.52
CA ARG A 493 35.04 2.30 31.73
C ARG A 493 35.82 1.01 31.96
N ARG A 494 36.31 0.80 33.18
CA ARG A 494 36.98 -0.45 33.57
C ARG A 494 35.96 -1.40 34.18
N THR A 495 36.25 -2.70 34.19
CA THR A 495 35.38 -3.77 34.70
C THR A 495 34.92 -3.58 36.15
N ASN A 496 35.53 -2.67 36.92
CA ASN A 496 35.13 -2.34 38.29
C ASN A 496 34.16 -1.15 38.41
N ASP A 497 33.76 -0.51 37.30
CA ASP A 497 32.93 0.71 37.29
C ASP A 497 31.48 0.49 36.81
N LEU A 498 31.00 -0.78 36.77
CA LEU A 498 29.60 -1.09 36.50
C LEU A 498 28.76 -0.90 37.77
N PRO A 499 27.57 -0.25 37.72
CA PRO A 499 26.69 -0.18 38.87
C PRO A 499 26.21 -1.60 39.24
N ALA A 500 26.43 -1.99 40.49
CA ALA A 500 25.98 -3.28 41.01
C ALA A 500 24.45 -3.38 40.93
N GLY A 501 23.95 -4.33 40.13
CA GLY A 501 22.52 -4.58 39.98
C GLY A 501 22.21 -5.93 39.34
N SER A 502 21.74 -6.84 40.20
CA SER A 502 21.02 -8.11 39.93
C SER A 502 21.74 -9.21 39.15
N SER A 503 22.51 -10.02 39.87
CA SER A 503 22.56 -11.46 39.63
C SER A 503 21.98 -12.16 40.86
N GLU A 504 20.73 -12.63 40.78
CA GLU A 504 20.26 -13.66 41.71
C GLU A 504 21.03 -14.96 41.40
N PRO A 505 21.57 -15.66 42.41
CA PRO A 505 22.16 -16.96 42.18
C PRO A 505 21.04 -17.99 41.96
N ILE A 506 21.14 -18.71 40.84
CA ILE A 506 20.44 -19.97 40.59
C ILE A 506 20.91 -20.94 41.68
N GLY A 507 20.04 -21.25 42.63
CA GLY A 507 20.27 -22.28 43.63
C GLY A 507 20.25 -23.65 42.94
N ASP A 508 21.40 -24.32 42.98
CA ASP A 508 21.58 -25.72 42.59
C ASP A 508 20.89 -26.58 43.67
N GLY A 509 19.74 -27.14 43.32
CA GLY A 509 18.97 -28.04 44.17
C GLY A 509 19.50 -29.45 44.05
N GLY A 510 20.39 -29.84 44.96
CA GLY A 510 20.82 -31.21 45.13
C GLY A 510 21.42 -31.40 46.51
N ASP A 511 20.60 -31.83 47.46
CA ASP A 511 21.13 -32.67 48.53
C ASP A 511 20.08 -33.69 49.00
N GLU A 512 20.60 -34.88 49.21
CA GLU A 512 19.95 -36.14 49.50
C GLU A 512 19.57 -36.22 51.00
N GLY A 513 18.54 -37.05 51.29
CA GLY A 513 18.31 -37.86 52.51
C GLY A 513 18.75 -37.32 53.88
N GLU A 514 17.88 -37.27 54.89
CA GLU A 514 17.46 -38.46 55.64
C GLU A 514 16.42 -38.12 56.74
N PRO A 515 15.78 -39.11 57.39
CA PRO A 515 14.39 -39.05 57.84
C PRO A 515 14.21 -38.69 59.32
N LEU A 516 12.98 -38.27 59.67
CA LEU A 516 12.21 -38.72 60.84
C LEU A 516 10.74 -38.28 60.72
#